data_AF-A0A821RNR0-F1
#
_entry.id   AF-A0A821RNR0-F1
#
_cell.length_a   1.000
_cell.length_b   1.000
_cell.length_c   1.000
_cell.angle_alpha   90.00
_cell.angle_beta   90.00
_cell.angle_gamma   90.00
#
_symmetry.space_group_name_H-M   'P 1'
#
loop_
_entity.id
_entity.type
_entity.pdbx_description
1 polymer ?
#
loop_
_entity_poly.entity_id
_entity_poly.type
_entity_poly.pdbx_seq_one_letter_code
_entity_poly.pdbx_strand_id
1 'polypeptide(L)'
;MLASSCPGWVCYAEKTHGSFILPYISSTKSPQQIQGSLVKQHLAGRRELQPSALYHVTLMPCYDKKLEASREDFYSEVYNCQDVDCVITAIELEQMLSSDDKSLSDIMDGELDWPWDESDAKGIKGHIGSGSGGYSDAVFLHAADQLFGATDPPLEYKNLRNPDFREASLEKDGKEVLKFAIANGFRNIQNLVQKLKRGKSPYHYVEVMACPSGCLNGGAQIRPYQGESTRELVGQLYTMYRELPQSEDENQTVSRLYNEWLSGKHSDKARAMLHTQYHALEKSDVALNIKW
;
A
#
# COMPACT_ATOMS: atom_id res chain seq x y z
N MET A 1 -8.54 -13.45 4.00
CA MET A 1 -7.61 -12.36 4.38
C MET A 1 -7.93 -11.10 3.58
N LEU A 2 -7.81 -9.92 4.17
CA LEU A 2 -8.06 -8.62 3.55
C LEU A 2 -6.76 -7.81 3.61
N ALA A 3 -6.40 -7.14 2.52
CA ALA A 3 -5.23 -6.27 2.49
C ALA A 3 -5.35 -5.09 3.46
N SER A 4 -4.21 -4.56 3.88
CA SER A 4 -4.06 -3.50 4.88
C SER A 4 -3.39 -2.23 4.37
N SER A 5 -2.88 -2.23 3.13
CA SER A 5 -2.02 -1.15 2.62
C SER A 5 -2.74 0.19 2.41
N CYS A 6 -4.08 0.16 2.27
CA CYS A 6 -4.94 1.34 2.12
C CYS A 6 -5.44 1.83 3.49
N PRO A 7 -4.99 3.00 3.98
CA PRO A 7 -5.41 3.46 5.30
C PRO A 7 -6.88 3.87 5.35
N GLY A 8 -7.46 4.39 4.27
CA GLY A 8 -8.89 4.68 4.19
C GLY A 8 -9.77 3.45 4.42
N TRP A 9 -9.32 2.27 3.97
CA TRP A 9 -9.97 0.99 4.28
C TRP A 9 -9.79 0.60 5.75
N VAL A 10 -8.58 0.67 6.27
CA VAL A 10 -8.28 0.35 7.68
C VAL A 10 -9.09 1.23 8.63
N CYS A 11 -9.08 2.55 8.43
CA CYS A 11 -9.86 3.49 9.23
C CYS A 11 -11.35 3.21 9.16
N TYR A 12 -11.88 2.85 7.98
CA TYR A 12 -13.29 2.48 7.85
C TYR A 12 -13.62 1.21 8.64
N ALA A 13 -12.76 0.19 8.58
CA ALA A 13 -12.93 -1.06 9.31
C ALA A 13 -12.88 -0.85 10.83
N GLU A 14 -11.89 -0.10 11.33
CA GLU A 14 -11.72 0.23 12.75
C GLU A 14 -12.93 1.02 13.30
N LYS A 15 -13.41 2.02 12.56
CA LYS A 15 -14.54 2.88 12.99
C LYS A 15 -15.92 2.23 12.86
N THR A 16 -16.14 1.41 11.84
CA THR A 16 -17.50 1.01 11.43
C THR A 16 -17.79 -0.47 11.71
N HIS A 17 -16.77 -1.30 11.75
CA HIS A 17 -16.95 -2.75 11.78
C HIS A 17 -16.26 -3.43 12.94
N GLY A 18 -15.24 -2.81 13.53
CA GLY A 18 -14.56 -3.24 14.75
C GLY A 18 -14.20 -4.73 14.71
N SER A 19 -14.38 -5.40 15.85
CA SER A 19 -13.96 -6.79 16.07
C SER A 19 -14.46 -7.82 15.05
N PHE A 20 -15.51 -7.53 14.28
CA PHE A 20 -15.97 -8.46 13.24
C PHE A 20 -15.03 -8.52 12.03
N ILE A 21 -14.52 -7.36 11.57
CA ILE A 21 -13.70 -7.29 10.34
C ILE A 21 -12.21 -7.31 10.64
N LEU A 22 -11.78 -6.68 11.73
CA LEU A 22 -10.34 -6.53 12.04
C LEU A 22 -9.54 -7.85 12.04
N PRO A 23 -10.06 -8.99 12.54
CA PRO A 23 -9.33 -10.25 12.50
C PRO A 23 -9.00 -10.77 11.09
N TYR A 24 -9.69 -10.28 10.06
CA TYR A 24 -9.45 -10.68 8.67
C TYR A 24 -8.41 -9.80 7.97
N ILE A 25 -8.04 -8.64 8.53
CA ILE A 25 -7.09 -7.72 7.92
C ILE A 25 -5.66 -8.21 8.18
N SER A 26 -4.84 -8.24 7.13
CA SER A 26 -3.43 -8.60 7.22
C SER A 26 -2.71 -7.67 8.20
N SER A 27 -1.92 -8.22 9.11
CA SER A 27 -1.11 -7.42 10.03
C SER A 27 0.09 -6.74 9.37
N THR A 28 0.40 -7.04 8.10
CA THR A 28 1.52 -6.41 7.39
C THR A 28 1.33 -4.89 7.33
N LYS A 29 2.37 -4.13 7.71
CA LYS A 29 2.45 -2.68 7.55
C LYS A 29 2.36 -2.31 6.06
N SER A 30 1.89 -1.11 5.74
CA SER A 30 1.96 -0.63 4.35
C SER A 30 3.41 -0.36 3.92
N PRO A 31 3.72 -0.24 2.61
CA PRO A 31 5.08 0.05 2.16
C PRO A 31 5.67 1.33 2.74
N GLN A 32 4.84 2.38 2.94
CA GLN A 32 5.27 3.61 3.61
C GLN A 32 5.81 3.31 5.01
N GLN A 33 5.09 2.49 5.78
CA GLN A 33 5.46 2.21 7.17
C GLN A 33 6.59 1.19 7.28
N ILE A 34 6.63 0.20 6.36
CA ILE A 34 7.80 -0.67 6.22
C ILE A 34 9.05 0.17 5.93
N GLN A 35 8.95 1.12 4.98
CA GLN A 35 10.05 2.03 4.66
C GLN A 35 10.45 2.90 5.86
N GLY A 36 9.49 3.36 6.66
CA GLY A 36 9.76 4.06 7.91
C GLY A 36 10.60 3.25 8.88
N SER A 37 10.24 1.98 9.10
CA SER A 37 11.05 1.07 9.92
C SER A 37 12.46 0.83 9.32
N LEU A 38 12.60 0.74 8.00
CA LEU A 38 13.90 0.63 7.33
C LEU A 38 14.76 1.88 7.54
N VAL A 39 14.20 3.07 7.33
CA VAL A 39 14.94 4.33 7.45
C VAL A 39 15.33 4.58 8.92
N LYS A 40 14.35 4.53 9.83
CA LYS A 40 14.54 4.90 11.23
C LYS A 40 15.37 3.89 12.00
N GLN A 41 15.35 2.61 11.63
CA GLN A 41 16.06 1.58 12.39
C GLN A 41 17.22 0.96 11.62
N HIS A 42 16.99 0.46 10.41
CA HIS A 42 18.06 -0.20 9.64
C HIS A 42 19.10 0.80 9.16
N LEU A 43 18.68 1.86 8.47
CA LEU A 43 19.58 2.86 7.90
C LEU A 43 20.22 3.72 8.99
N ALA A 44 19.46 4.17 10.00
CA ALA A 44 20.01 4.88 11.15
C ALA A 44 21.14 4.08 11.83
N GLY A 45 20.90 2.79 12.09
CA GLY A 45 21.91 1.90 12.66
C GLY A 45 23.15 1.76 11.77
N ARG A 46 22.98 1.60 10.45
CA ARG A 46 24.10 1.54 9.48
C ARG A 46 24.90 2.83 9.39
N ARG A 47 24.29 3.98 9.71
CA ARG A 47 24.92 5.30 9.69
C ARG A 47 25.40 5.75 11.07
N GLU A 48 25.24 4.90 12.09
CA GLU A 48 25.56 5.23 13.49
C GLU A 48 24.83 6.49 13.99
N LEU A 49 23.60 6.70 13.49
CA LEU A 49 22.73 7.83 13.86
C LEU A 49 21.63 7.37 14.80
N GLN A 50 21.19 8.28 15.68
CA GLN A 50 19.97 8.09 16.43
C GLN A 50 18.75 8.16 15.49
N PRO A 51 17.73 7.30 15.64
CA PRO A 51 16.53 7.34 14.80
C PRO A 51 15.84 8.72 14.77
N SER A 52 15.84 9.41 15.90
CA SER A 52 15.27 10.77 16.05
C SER A 52 16.08 11.86 15.35
N ALA A 53 17.33 11.58 14.94
CA ALA A 53 18.14 12.51 14.15
C ALA A 53 17.82 12.47 12.66
N LEU A 54 17.10 11.44 12.19
CA LEU A 54 16.63 11.35 10.81
C LEU A 54 15.23 11.93 10.71
N TYR A 55 15.00 12.82 9.74
CA TYR A 55 13.66 13.31 9.40
C TYR A 55 13.21 12.63 8.10
N HIS A 56 12.24 11.72 8.21
CA HIS A 56 11.75 10.89 7.11
C HIS A 56 10.44 11.44 6.55
N VAL A 57 10.53 11.96 5.32
CA VAL A 57 9.39 12.50 4.57
C VAL A 57 9.03 11.56 3.44
N THR A 58 7.74 11.37 3.21
CA THR A 58 7.25 10.56 2.09
C THR A 58 6.32 11.36 1.18
N LEU A 59 6.38 11.09 -0.13
CA LEU A 59 5.47 11.65 -1.13
C LEU A 59 4.38 10.62 -1.44
N MET A 60 3.11 11.00 -1.25
CA MET A 60 1.98 10.06 -1.35
C MET A 60 0.79 10.63 -2.14
N PRO A 61 0.04 9.79 -2.87
CA PRO A 61 -1.12 10.25 -3.65
C PRO A 61 -2.40 10.43 -2.81
N CYS A 62 -2.33 10.33 -1.49
CA CYS A 62 -3.50 10.15 -0.62
C CYS A 62 -3.34 10.87 0.72
N TYR A 63 -4.38 11.59 1.15
CA TYR A 63 -4.42 12.22 2.48
C TYR A 63 -4.44 11.21 3.61
N ASP A 64 -5.06 10.03 3.42
CA ASP A 64 -5.14 9.01 4.47
C ASP A 64 -3.77 8.45 4.87
N LYS A 65 -2.73 8.65 4.03
CA LYS A 65 -1.34 8.32 4.40
C LYS A 65 -0.78 9.22 5.51
N LYS A 66 -1.29 10.46 5.64
CA LYS A 66 -1.01 11.33 6.80
C LYS A 66 -1.60 10.73 8.07
N LEU A 67 -2.86 10.26 8.00
CA LEU A 67 -3.53 9.60 9.11
C LEU A 67 -2.82 8.31 9.51
N GLU A 68 -2.33 7.54 8.53
CA GLU A 68 -1.50 6.37 8.79
C GLU A 68 -0.20 6.75 9.50
N ALA A 69 0.53 7.77 9.02
CA ALA A 69 1.78 8.24 9.63
C ALA A 69 1.59 8.73 11.08
N SER A 70 0.43 9.31 11.40
CA SER A 70 0.15 9.84 12.73
C SER A 70 -0.37 8.80 13.74
N ARG A 71 -0.49 7.51 13.38
CA ARG A 71 -0.96 6.49 14.34
C ARG A 71 0.05 6.29 15.46
N GLU A 72 -0.46 6.17 16.69
CA GLU A 72 0.36 5.87 17.86
C GLU A 72 1.10 4.52 17.73
N ASP A 73 0.54 3.56 16.99
CA ASP A 73 1.20 2.27 16.69
C ASP A 73 2.54 2.40 15.95
N PHE A 74 2.83 3.57 15.35
CA PHE A 74 4.07 3.84 14.60
C PHE A 74 4.98 4.88 15.26
N TYR A 75 4.65 5.28 16.49
CA TYR A 75 5.50 6.10 17.33
C TYR A 75 6.35 5.21 18.24
N SER A 76 7.66 5.46 18.29
CA SER A 76 8.55 4.80 19.23
C SER A 76 8.81 5.68 20.45
N GLU A 77 8.31 5.29 21.62
CA GLU A 77 8.63 5.97 22.88
C GLU A 77 10.14 5.88 23.21
N VAL A 78 10.76 4.74 22.91
CA VAL A 78 12.19 4.49 23.19
C VAL A 78 13.08 5.45 22.40
N TYR A 79 12.76 5.69 21.13
CA TYR A 79 13.54 6.58 20.27
C TYR A 79 12.98 8.01 20.21
N ASN A 80 11.80 8.24 20.79
CA ASN A 80 11.06 9.48 20.75
C ASN A 80 10.89 10.02 19.30
N CYS A 81 10.43 9.15 18.39
CA CYS A 81 10.21 9.54 16.99
C CYS A 81 9.14 8.69 16.30
N GLN A 82 8.58 9.22 15.20
CA GLN A 82 7.70 8.48 14.30
C GLN A 82 8.52 7.64 13.30
N ASP A 83 7.94 6.55 12.80
CA ASP A 83 8.46 5.82 11.63
C ASP A 83 8.48 6.74 10.38
N VAL A 84 7.49 7.63 10.26
CA VAL A 84 7.33 8.61 9.17
C VAL A 84 6.96 9.97 9.78
N ASP A 85 7.84 10.96 9.67
CA ASP A 85 7.65 12.25 10.33
C ASP A 85 6.70 13.17 9.55
N CYS A 86 6.71 13.07 8.23
CA CYS A 86 5.88 13.90 7.36
C CYS A 86 5.43 13.14 6.12
N VAL A 87 4.20 13.40 5.70
CA VAL A 87 3.68 12.96 4.40
C VAL A 87 3.28 14.20 3.62
N ILE A 88 3.93 14.40 2.49
CA ILE A 88 3.61 15.43 1.49
C ILE A 88 2.80 14.75 0.39
N THR A 89 1.75 15.41 -0.07
CA THR A 89 0.93 14.89 -1.16
C THR A 89 1.32 15.48 -2.51
N ALA A 90 0.91 14.84 -3.61
CA ALA A 90 1.22 15.32 -4.96
C ALA A 90 0.71 16.76 -5.20
N ILE A 91 -0.51 17.06 -4.75
CA ILE A 91 -1.08 18.42 -4.85
C ILE A 91 -0.36 19.44 -3.95
N GLU A 92 0.11 19.04 -2.77
CA GLU A 92 0.88 19.94 -1.90
C GLU A 92 2.26 20.25 -2.50
N LEU A 93 2.91 19.25 -3.11
CA LEU A 93 4.17 19.47 -3.83
C LEU A 93 3.97 20.43 -5.01
N GLU A 94 2.90 20.26 -5.80
CA GLU A 94 2.54 21.17 -6.88
C GLU A 94 2.29 22.61 -6.36
N GLN A 95 1.60 22.74 -5.23
CA GLN A 95 1.34 24.04 -4.61
C GLN A 95 2.61 24.71 -4.09
N MET A 96 3.53 23.95 -3.49
CA MET A 96 4.84 24.45 -3.03
C MET A 96 5.71 24.94 -4.20
N LEU A 97 5.73 24.22 -5.30
CA LEU A 97 6.43 24.65 -6.52
C LEU A 97 5.79 25.92 -7.09
N SER A 98 4.46 25.94 -7.17
CA SER A 98 3.70 27.09 -7.69
C SER A 98 3.87 28.34 -6.83
N SER A 99 3.99 28.22 -5.51
CA SER A 99 4.23 29.39 -4.64
C SER A 99 5.62 30.01 -4.83
N ASP A 100 6.55 29.26 -5.41
CA ASP A 100 7.90 29.70 -5.75
C ASP A 100 8.02 30.09 -7.24
N ASP A 101 6.89 30.20 -7.96
CA ASP A 101 6.82 30.43 -9.41
C ASP A 101 7.62 29.40 -10.23
N LYS A 102 7.62 28.13 -9.78
CA LYS A 102 8.31 27.00 -10.44
C LYS A 102 7.34 25.91 -10.85
N SER A 103 7.74 25.15 -11.86
CA SER A 103 7.16 23.87 -12.27
C SER A 103 8.19 22.75 -12.11
N LEU A 104 7.73 21.50 -12.00
CA LEU A 104 8.63 20.33 -11.99
C LEU A 104 9.48 20.25 -13.27
N SER A 105 8.94 20.74 -14.40
CA SER A 105 9.66 20.85 -15.68
C SER A 105 10.87 21.78 -15.65
N ASP A 106 10.93 22.69 -14.68
CA ASP A 106 12.02 23.66 -14.54
C ASP A 106 13.17 23.11 -13.69
N ILE A 107 12.97 21.95 -13.06
CA ILE A 107 13.94 21.31 -12.18
C ILE A 107 14.82 20.38 -13.01
N MET A 108 16.13 20.50 -12.83
CA MET A 108 17.09 19.59 -13.46
C MET A 108 16.96 18.18 -12.88
N ASP A 109 17.10 17.17 -13.74
CA ASP A 109 17.15 15.78 -13.32
C ASP A 109 18.28 15.56 -12.31
N GLY A 110 17.96 14.86 -11.23
CA GLY A 110 18.90 14.46 -10.18
C GLY A 110 19.05 12.95 -10.09
N GLU A 111 20.18 12.49 -9.56
CA GLU A 111 20.37 11.08 -9.25
C GLU A 111 19.59 10.69 -7.98
N LEU A 112 19.02 9.50 -7.98
CA LEU A 112 18.37 8.94 -6.80
C LEU A 112 19.42 8.37 -5.84
N ASP A 113 19.34 8.81 -4.58
CA ASP A 113 20.08 8.17 -3.50
C ASP A 113 19.60 6.73 -3.30
N TRP A 114 20.56 5.82 -3.17
CA TRP A 114 20.29 4.41 -2.91
C TRP A 114 21.12 3.95 -1.70
N PRO A 115 20.60 4.14 -0.48
CA PRO A 115 21.32 3.79 0.74
C PRO A 115 21.28 2.28 1.04
N TRP A 116 20.67 1.50 0.15
CA TRP A 116 20.59 0.04 0.20
C TRP A 116 21.76 -0.58 -0.56
N ASP A 117 21.72 -1.89 -0.77
CA ASP A 117 22.82 -2.57 -1.43
C ASP A 117 22.90 -2.31 -2.95
N GLU A 118 24.12 -2.33 -3.50
CA GLU A 118 24.42 -2.08 -4.91
C GLU A 118 24.03 -3.22 -5.84
N SER A 119 23.69 -4.41 -5.32
CA SER A 119 23.31 -5.56 -6.15
C SER A 119 22.02 -5.34 -6.95
N ASP A 120 21.22 -4.33 -6.62
CA ASP A 120 19.97 -4.01 -7.29
C ASP A 120 20.10 -2.72 -8.10
N ALA A 121 19.54 -2.72 -9.31
CA ALA A 121 19.58 -1.55 -10.19
C ALA A 121 18.85 -0.37 -9.52
N LYS A 122 19.59 0.72 -9.27
CA LYS A 122 19.03 2.00 -8.83
C LYS A 122 17.98 2.48 -9.84
N GLY A 123 16.86 3.00 -9.36
CA GLY A 123 15.83 3.57 -10.22
C GLY A 123 14.42 3.30 -9.75
N ILE A 124 13.47 3.97 -10.38
CA ILE A 124 12.05 3.74 -10.16
C ILE A 124 11.66 2.49 -10.92
N LYS A 125 11.05 1.53 -10.21
CA LYS A 125 10.57 0.28 -10.81
C LYS A 125 9.05 0.17 -10.69
N GLY A 126 8.44 -0.40 -11.73
CA GLY A 126 7.06 -0.86 -11.73
C GLY A 126 6.95 -2.26 -11.13
N HIS A 127 5.74 -2.64 -10.76
CA HIS A 127 5.38 -4.02 -10.44
C HIS A 127 4.23 -4.44 -11.36
N ILE A 128 3.88 -5.73 -11.38
CA ILE A 128 2.85 -6.29 -12.29
C ILE A 128 1.48 -5.58 -12.21
N GLY A 129 1.17 -4.98 -11.05
CA GLY A 129 -0.03 -4.19 -10.82
C GLY A 129 0.04 -2.76 -11.36
N SER A 130 -0.94 -1.94 -10.97
CA SER A 130 -0.95 -0.50 -11.27
C SER A 130 -1.40 0.31 -10.05
N GLY A 131 -2.48 1.09 -10.15
CA GLY A 131 -3.11 1.75 -9.00
C GLY A 131 -3.65 0.78 -7.95
N SER A 132 -3.86 -0.47 -8.32
CA SER A 132 -4.26 -1.57 -7.45
C SER A 132 -3.96 -2.91 -8.14
N GLY A 133 -3.95 -3.98 -7.36
CA GLY A 133 -3.74 -5.36 -7.80
C GLY A 133 -2.33 -5.88 -7.55
N GLY A 134 -1.32 -5.02 -7.44
CA GLY A 134 0.06 -5.45 -7.27
C GLY A 134 0.29 -6.40 -6.10
N TYR A 135 -0.34 -6.13 -4.96
CA TYR A 135 -0.23 -7.02 -3.79
C TYR A 135 -1.02 -8.31 -4.01
N SER A 136 -2.24 -8.21 -4.54
CA SER A 136 -3.07 -9.36 -4.90
C SER A 136 -2.35 -10.32 -5.83
N ASP A 137 -1.66 -9.79 -6.82
CA ASP A 137 -0.96 -10.55 -7.85
C ASP A 137 0.22 -11.30 -7.23
N ALA A 138 1.09 -10.58 -6.51
CA ALA A 138 2.22 -11.19 -5.81
C ALA A 138 1.78 -12.27 -4.80
N VAL A 139 0.73 -12.00 -4.01
CA VAL A 139 0.20 -12.97 -3.04
C VAL A 139 -0.46 -14.15 -3.75
N PHE A 140 -1.14 -13.95 -4.87
CA PHE A 140 -1.78 -15.01 -5.65
C PHE A 140 -0.73 -15.97 -6.22
N LEU A 141 0.28 -15.42 -6.92
CA LEU A 141 1.36 -16.20 -7.53
C LEU A 141 2.13 -16.99 -6.46
N HIS A 142 2.47 -16.33 -5.35
CA HIS A 142 3.15 -16.99 -4.24
C HIS A 142 2.29 -18.09 -3.59
N ALA A 143 1.00 -17.84 -3.34
CA ALA A 143 0.12 -18.83 -2.75
C ALA A 143 -0.15 -20.02 -3.69
N ALA A 144 -0.27 -19.78 -4.99
CA ALA A 144 -0.46 -20.81 -6.00
C ALA A 144 0.72 -21.79 -6.05
N ASP A 145 1.95 -21.27 -6.05
CA ASP A 145 3.16 -22.07 -6.02
C ASP A 145 3.31 -22.79 -4.67
N GLN A 146 3.24 -22.07 -3.56
CA GLN A 146 3.55 -22.66 -2.24
C GLN A 146 2.49 -23.62 -1.71
N LEU A 147 1.21 -23.38 -2.00
CA LEU A 147 0.11 -24.21 -1.48
C LEU A 147 -0.31 -25.31 -2.47
N PHE A 148 -0.13 -25.07 -3.76
CA PHE A 148 -0.64 -25.97 -4.80
C PHE A 148 0.43 -26.41 -5.81
N GLY A 149 1.70 -26.00 -5.69
CA GLY A 149 2.76 -26.35 -6.63
C GLY A 149 2.46 -25.91 -8.06
N ALA A 150 1.63 -24.88 -8.23
CA ALA A 150 1.29 -24.31 -9.52
C ALA A 150 2.30 -23.19 -9.81
N THR A 151 3.45 -23.55 -10.37
CA THR A 151 4.47 -22.62 -10.81
C THR A 151 4.01 -21.92 -12.10
N ASP A 152 4.08 -20.59 -12.13
CA ASP A 152 3.61 -19.73 -13.23
C ASP A 152 2.12 -19.95 -13.62
N PRO A 153 1.18 -19.81 -12.65
CA PRO A 153 -0.24 -19.99 -12.93
C PRO A 153 -0.78 -18.82 -13.77
N PRO A 154 -1.81 -19.04 -14.61
CA PRO A 154 -2.47 -17.94 -15.31
C PRO A 154 -3.09 -16.97 -14.31
N LEU A 155 -2.70 -15.70 -14.40
CA LEU A 155 -3.24 -14.61 -13.58
C LEU A 155 -4.14 -13.71 -14.45
N GLU A 156 -5.40 -14.11 -14.57
CA GLU A 156 -6.39 -13.38 -15.35
C GLU A 156 -7.53 -12.86 -14.47
N TYR A 157 -7.69 -11.54 -14.42
CA TYR A 157 -8.80 -10.92 -13.72
C TYR A 157 -10.02 -10.74 -14.61
N LYS A 158 -11.16 -11.20 -14.12
CA LYS A 158 -12.46 -10.95 -14.72
C LYS A 158 -13.15 -9.81 -13.97
N ASN A 159 -13.55 -8.79 -14.71
CA ASN A 159 -14.39 -7.72 -14.16
C ASN A 159 -15.75 -8.30 -13.80
N LEU A 160 -16.28 -7.91 -12.64
CA LEU A 160 -17.63 -8.24 -12.22
C LEU A 160 -18.60 -7.19 -12.75
N ARG A 161 -19.21 -6.41 -11.85
CA ARG A 161 -20.20 -5.38 -12.21
C ARG A 161 -19.57 -4.14 -12.82
N ASN A 162 -18.31 -3.87 -12.50
CA ASN A 162 -17.56 -2.69 -12.89
C ASN A 162 -16.05 -3.01 -12.84
N PRO A 163 -15.18 -2.22 -13.50
CA PRO A 163 -13.74 -2.46 -13.50
C PRO A 163 -13.08 -2.31 -12.12
N ASP A 164 -13.76 -1.70 -11.16
CA ASP A 164 -13.30 -1.54 -9.77
C ASP A 164 -13.59 -2.75 -8.88
N PHE A 165 -14.26 -3.77 -9.40
CA PHE A 165 -14.40 -5.06 -8.73
C PHE A 165 -14.09 -6.17 -9.72
N ARG A 166 -12.91 -6.77 -9.55
CA ARG A 166 -12.42 -7.87 -10.38
C ARG A 166 -11.98 -9.06 -9.54
N GLU A 167 -12.05 -10.25 -10.10
CA GLU A 167 -11.65 -11.50 -9.43
C GLU A 167 -10.78 -12.38 -10.33
N ALA A 168 -9.91 -13.15 -9.70
CA ALA A 168 -9.08 -14.17 -10.32
C ALA A 168 -9.22 -15.47 -9.55
N SER A 169 -9.15 -16.60 -10.24
CA SER A 169 -9.26 -17.92 -9.65
C SER A 169 -8.15 -18.84 -10.16
N LEU A 170 -7.67 -19.71 -9.28
CA LEU A 170 -6.81 -20.82 -9.66
C LEU A 170 -7.65 -22.08 -9.65
N GLU A 171 -7.66 -22.80 -10.77
CA GLU A 171 -8.22 -24.14 -10.84
C GLU A 171 -7.09 -25.17 -10.84
N LYS A 172 -7.25 -26.22 -10.05
CA LYS A 172 -6.37 -27.39 -10.03
C LYS A 172 -7.24 -28.65 -9.94
N ASP A 173 -6.96 -29.62 -10.81
CA ASP A 173 -7.71 -30.89 -10.90
C ASP A 173 -9.23 -30.70 -11.02
N GLY A 174 -9.66 -29.68 -11.78
CA GLY A 174 -11.08 -29.34 -11.99
C GLY A 174 -11.79 -28.71 -10.80
N LYS A 175 -11.04 -28.23 -9.79
CA LYS A 175 -11.58 -27.53 -8.62
C LYS A 175 -10.98 -26.14 -8.48
N GLU A 176 -11.80 -25.16 -8.14
CA GLU A 176 -11.33 -23.82 -7.72
C GLU A 176 -10.63 -23.96 -6.36
N VAL A 177 -9.31 -23.77 -6.34
CA VAL A 177 -8.47 -23.92 -5.13
C VAL A 177 -8.04 -22.58 -4.55
N LEU A 178 -7.98 -21.52 -5.36
CA LEU A 178 -7.80 -20.14 -4.90
C LEU A 178 -8.79 -19.24 -5.60
N LYS A 179 -9.23 -18.21 -4.86
CA LYS A 179 -10.14 -17.19 -5.36
C LYS A 179 -9.81 -15.85 -4.72
N PHE A 180 -9.36 -14.91 -5.53
CA PHE A 180 -8.88 -13.61 -5.11
C PHE A 180 -9.77 -12.53 -5.70
N ALA A 181 -9.84 -11.38 -5.03
CA ALA A 181 -10.53 -10.21 -5.56
C ALA A 181 -9.74 -8.93 -5.33
N ILE A 182 -9.99 -7.96 -6.18
CA ILE A 182 -9.59 -6.57 -6.00
C ILE A 182 -10.87 -5.74 -5.94
N ALA A 183 -11.05 -5.02 -4.84
CA ALA A 183 -12.22 -4.21 -4.56
C ALA A 183 -11.81 -2.75 -4.31
N ASN A 184 -11.99 -1.93 -5.33
CA ASN A 184 -11.73 -0.50 -5.30
C ASN A 184 -13.03 0.29 -5.07
N GLY A 185 -12.97 1.37 -4.29
CA GLY A 185 -14.10 2.26 -4.04
C GLY A 185 -15.04 1.78 -2.93
N PHE A 186 -15.47 2.72 -2.07
CA PHE A 186 -16.32 2.42 -0.90
C PHE A 186 -17.61 1.64 -1.20
N ARG A 187 -18.23 1.85 -2.37
CA ARG A 187 -19.42 1.07 -2.77
C ARG A 187 -19.11 -0.43 -2.87
N ASN A 188 -17.97 -0.79 -3.48
CA ASN A 188 -17.55 -2.19 -3.59
C ASN A 188 -17.12 -2.74 -2.22
N ILE A 189 -16.43 -1.94 -1.41
CA ILE A 189 -16.03 -2.29 -0.03
C ILE A 189 -17.26 -2.61 0.82
N GLN A 190 -18.29 -1.76 0.82
CA GLN A 190 -19.51 -1.98 1.58
C GLN A 190 -20.20 -3.29 1.17
N ASN A 191 -20.30 -3.55 -0.14
CA ASN A 191 -20.87 -4.79 -0.65
C ASN A 191 -20.06 -6.03 -0.23
N LEU A 192 -18.73 -5.95 -0.29
CA LEU A 192 -17.83 -7.01 0.17
C LEU A 192 -18.03 -7.29 1.67
N VAL A 193 -18.01 -6.26 2.51
CA VAL A 193 -18.20 -6.41 3.97
C VAL A 193 -19.57 -7.01 4.29
N GLN A 194 -20.63 -6.61 3.59
CA GLN A 194 -21.95 -7.22 3.77
C GLN A 194 -21.97 -8.70 3.41
N LYS A 195 -21.25 -9.12 2.36
CA LYS A 195 -21.08 -10.55 2.03
C LYS A 195 -20.28 -11.29 3.10
N LEU A 196 -19.19 -10.72 3.59
CA LEU A 196 -18.39 -11.28 4.69
C LEU A 196 -19.23 -11.49 5.95
N LYS A 197 -20.01 -10.47 6.36
CA LYS A 197 -20.93 -10.53 7.51
C LYS A 197 -21.97 -11.63 7.42
N ARG A 198 -22.37 -11.99 6.21
CA ARG A 198 -23.35 -13.06 5.95
C ARG A 198 -22.71 -14.44 5.75
N GLY A 199 -21.38 -14.55 5.85
CA GLY A 199 -20.66 -15.79 5.55
C GLY A 199 -20.74 -16.19 4.07
N LYS A 200 -20.92 -15.21 3.16
CA LYS A 200 -21.15 -15.42 1.71
C LYS A 200 -20.00 -14.91 0.83
N SER A 201 -18.86 -14.53 1.42
CA SER A 201 -17.69 -14.13 0.64
C SER A 201 -16.95 -15.38 0.16
N PRO A 202 -16.78 -15.59 -1.15
CA PRO A 202 -16.06 -16.76 -1.66
C PRO A 202 -14.53 -16.56 -1.72
N TYR A 203 -14.03 -15.37 -1.34
CA TYR A 203 -12.64 -14.99 -1.57
C TYR A 203 -11.72 -15.40 -0.42
N HIS A 204 -10.58 -15.98 -0.77
CA HIS A 204 -9.49 -16.32 0.14
C HIS A 204 -8.66 -15.07 0.49
N TYR A 205 -8.44 -14.21 -0.49
CA TYR A 205 -7.77 -12.92 -0.34
C TYR A 205 -8.53 -11.82 -1.08
N VAL A 206 -8.56 -10.61 -0.49
CA VAL A 206 -9.09 -9.44 -1.18
C VAL A 206 -8.16 -8.25 -0.97
N GLU A 207 -7.68 -7.66 -2.06
CA GLU A 207 -7.05 -6.34 -2.03
C GLU A 207 -8.13 -5.26 -2.02
N VAL A 208 -8.04 -4.33 -1.06
CA VAL A 208 -9.08 -3.35 -0.81
C VAL A 208 -8.49 -1.94 -0.88
N MET A 209 -9.02 -1.12 -1.78
CA MET A 209 -8.62 0.28 -1.94
C MET A 209 -9.83 1.20 -1.81
N ALA A 210 -9.73 2.25 -0.99
CA ALA A 210 -10.82 3.18 -0.72
C ALA A 210 -11.23 4.00 -1.97
N CYS A 211 -10.26 4.34 -2.82
CA CYS A 211 -10.48 5.13 -4.03
C CYS A 211 -10.89 4.23 -5.23
N PRO A 212 -11.86 4.67 -6.06
CA PRO A 212 -12.08 4.07 -7.39
C PRO A 212 -10.78 4.15 -8.20
N SER A 213 -10.46 3.13 -8.99
CA SER A 213 -9.19 2.99 -9.73
C SER A 213 -7.93 2.95 -8.86
N GLY A 214 -8.07 2.69 -7.56
CA GLY A 214 -6.95 2.55 -6.63
C GLY A 214 -6.18 3.86 -6.41
N CYS A 215 -4.88 3.75 -6.14
CA CYS A 215 -4.02 4.88 -5.77
C CYS A 215 -3.78 5.90 -6.88
N LEU A 216 -4.02 5.56 -8.15
CA LEU A 216 -3.90 6.51 -9.28
C LEU A 216 -4.95 7.62 -9.23
N ASN A 217 -6.04 7.39 -8.51
CA ASN A 217 -7.12 8.36 -8.32
C ASN A 217 -7.27 8.71 -6.82
N GLY A 218 -6.13 8.77 -6.12
CA GLY A 218 -6.09 9.17 -4.72
C GLY A 218 -6.60 10.60 -4.53
N GLY A 219 -7.24 10.88 -3.40
CA GLY A 219 -7.88 12.19 -3.15
C GLY A 219 -6.93 13.39 -3.15
N ALA A 220 -5.62 13.15 -3.02
CA ALA A 220 -4.55 14.13 -2.99
C ALA A 220 -3.62 14.06 -4.21
N GLN A 221 -4.05 13.37 -5.27
CA GLN A 221 -3.40 13.43 -6.57
C GLN A 221 -3.56 14.80 -7.22
N ILE A 222 -2.68 15.09 -8.18
CA ILE A 222 -2.84 16.23 -9.09
C ILE A 222 -4.21 16.17 -9.78
N ARG A 223 -4.77 17.34 -10.05
CA ARG A 223 -6.07 17.45 -10.72
C ARG A 223 -5.89 17.44 -12.24
N PRO A 224 -6.87 16.90 -12.99
CA PRO A 224 -6.86 17.02 -14.44
C PRO A 224 -6.77 18.49 -14.87
N TYR A 225 -5.99 18.76 -15.93
CA TYR A 225 -5.92 20.09 -16.53
C TYR A 225 -7.22 20.40 -17.29
N GLN A 226 -7.45 21.68 -17.64
CA GLN A 226 -8.70 22.11 -18.29
C GLN A 226 -8.99 21.28 -19.56
N GLY A 227 -10.17 20.63 -19.58
CA GLY A 227 -10.64 19.80 -20.68
C GLY A 227 -10.35 18.31 -20.53
N GLU A 228 -9.47 17.92 -19.60
CA GLU A 228 -9.19 16.52 -19.27
C GLU A 228 -10.15 16.00 -18.20
N SER A 229 -10.68 14.80 -18.41
CA SER A 229 -11.45 14.08 -17.40
C SER A 229 -10.53 13.30 -16.45
N THR A 230 -10.99 13.08 -15.22
CA THR A 230 -10.29 12.20 -14.26
C THR A 230 -10.00 10.80 -14.83
N ARG A 231 -10.88 10.28 -15.69
CA ARG A 231 -10.70 8.98 -16.33
C ARG A 231 -9.52 8.99 -17.31
N GLU A 232 -9.35 10.07 -18.06
CA GLU A 232 -8.23 10.23 -19.00
C GLU A 232 -6.90 10.34 -18.25
N LEU A 233 -6.84 11.16 -17.21
CA LEU A 233 -5.64 11.28 -16.35
C LEU A 233 -5.25 9.93 -15.74
N VAL A 234 -6.21 9.19 -15.16
CA VAL A 234 -5.95 7.85 -14.60
C VAL A 234 -5.45 6.88 -15.67
N GLY A 235 -5.98 6.96 -16.90
CA GLY A 235 -5.52 6.16 -18.03
C GLY A 235 -4.08 6.48 -18.44
N GLN A 236 -3.71 7.77 -18.47
CA GLN A 236 -2.34 8.20 -18.76
C GLN A 236 -1.36 7.74 -17.68
N LEU A 237 -1.71 7.93 -16.40
CA LEU A 237 -0.92 7.43 -15.27
C LEU A 237 -0.74 5.92 -15.35
N TYR A 238 -1.80 5.17 -15.64
CA TYR A 238 -1.71 3.72 -15.82
C TYR A 238 -0.69 3.33 -16.89
N THR A 239 -0.71 3.99 -18.05
CA THR A 239 0.27 3.73 -19.12
C THR A 239 1.69 4.07 -18.68
N MET A 240 1.92 5.24 -18.10
CA MET A 240 3.25 5.65 -17.61
C MET A 240 3.84 4.66 -16.60
N TYR A 241 3.05 4.19 -15.63
CA TYR A 241 3.54 3.23 -14.64
C TYR A 241 3.86 1.85 -15.25
N ARG A 242 3.22 1.46 -16.36
CA ARG A 242 3.51 0.20 -17.06
C ARG A 242 4.76 0.26 -17.95
N GLU A 243 5.18 1.45 -18.33
CA GLU A 243 6.41 1.67 -19.12
C GLU A 243 7.66 1.64 -18.24
N LEU A 244 7.51 1.67 -16.91
CA LEU A 244 8.64 1.55 -15.98
C LEU A 244 9.30 0.16 -16.06
N PRO A 245 10.64 0.09 -15.88
CA PRO A 245 11.34 -1.18 -15.67
C PRO A 245 10.67 -1.97 -14.54
N GLN A 246 10.41 -3.25 -14.76
CA GLN A 246 9.73 -4.08 -13.77
C GLN A 246 10.71 -4.54 -12.67
N SER A 247 10.24 -4.57 -11.43
CA SER A 247 10.97 -5.18 -10.32
C SER A 247 11.05 -6.69 -10.51
N GLU A 248 12.21 -7.27 -10.16
CA GLU A 248 12.37 -8.72 -10.12
C GLU A 248 11.71 -9.30 -8.87
N ASP A 249 11.07 -10.46 -9.00
CA ASP A 249 10.44 -11.16 -7.88
C ASP A 249 11.47 -11.67 -6.86
N GLU A 250 12.65 -12.10 -7.33
CA GLU A 250 13.77 -12.53 -6.49
C GLU A 250 14.73 -11.38 -6.17
N ASN A 251 14.32 -10.52 -5.23
CA ASN A 251 15.15 -9.41 -4.80
C ASN A 251 16.23 -9.85 -3.78
N GLN A 252 17.50 -9.85 -4.20
CA GLN A 252 18.64 -10.22 -3.35
C GLN A 252 18.86 -9.26 -2.18
N THR A 253 18.56 -7.97 -2.36
CA THR A 253 18.62 -6.95 -1.30
C THR A 253 17.60 -7.26 -0.21
N VAL A 254 16.37 -7.61 -0.60
CA VAL A 254 15.32 -8.04 0.34
C VAL A 254 15.74 -9.34 1.06
N SER A 255 16.32 -10.30 0.35
CA SER A 255 16.78 -11.55 0.95
C SER A 255 17.85 -11.33 2.03
N ARG A 256 18.83 -10.45 1.77
CA ARG A 256 19.83 -10.08 2.78
C ARG A 256 19.25 -9.28 3.92
N LEU A 257 18.34 -8.35 3.65
CA LEU A 257 17.62 -7.62 4.70
C LEU A 257 16.94 -8.60 5.67
N TYR A 258 16.29 -9.64 5.15
CA TYR A 258 15.70 -10.69 5.98
C TYR A 258 16.75 -11.45 6.79
N ASN A 259 17.83 -11.90 6.15
CA ASN A 259 18.83 -12.76 6.80
C ASN A 259 19.71 -12.01 7.82
N GLU A 260 20.19 -10.82 7.47
CA GLU A 260 21.20 -10.09 8.23
C GLU A 260 20.57 -9.15 9.26
N TRP A 261 19.51 -8.41 8.89
CA TRP A 261 18.92 -7.43 9.79
C TRP A 261 17.69 -7.98 10.51
N LEU A 262 16.75 -8.62 9.82
CA LEU A 262 15.51 -9.11 10.44
C LEU A 262 15.66 -10.46 11.13
N SER A 263 16.81 -11.15 11.01
CA SER A 263 17.03 -12.47 11.61
C SER A 263 16.06 -13.56 11.11
N GLY A 264 15.63 -13.47 9.85
CA GLY A 264 14.77 -14.43 9.16
C GLY A 264 13.32 -13.96 8.98
N LYS A 265 12.62 -14.56 8.01
CA LYS A 265 11.25 -14.18 7.60
C LYS A 265 10.19 -14.32 8.70
N HIS A 266 10.40 -15.24 9.65
CA HIS A 266 9.43 -15.58 10.70
C HIS A 266 9.91 -15.21 12.11
N SER A 267 10.95 -14.38 12.23
CA SER A 267 11.48 -13.95 13.51
C SER A 267 10.54 -12.98 14.23
N ASP A 268 10.73 -12.84 15.54
CA ASP A 268 10.00 -11.81 16.31
C ASP A 268 10.40 -10.40 15.88
N LYS A 269 11.64 -10.21 15.40
CA LYS A 269 12.10 -8.93 14.85
C LYS A 269 11.38 -8.60 13.54
N ALA A 270 11.22 -9.55 12.62
CA ALA A 270 10.44 -9.35 11.40
C ALA A 270 8.99 -8.98 11.73
N ARG A 271 8.38 -9.66 12.71
CA ARG A 271 7.04 -9.34 13.19
C ARG A 271 6.97 -7.92 13.76
N ALA A 272 7.89 -7.54 14.65
CA ALA A 272 7.91 -6.22 15.28
C ALA A 272 8.17 -5.09 14.28
N MET A 273 9.01 -5.31 13.26
CA MET A 273 9.38 -4.28 12.29
C MET A 273 8.36 -4.14 11.16
N LEU A 274 7.80 -5.24 10.66
CA LEU A 274 7.02 -5.27 9.41
C LEU A 274 5.53 -5.47 9.62
N HIS A 275 5.08 -5.72 10.85
CA HIS A 275 3.67 -5.91 11.17
C HIS A 275 3.17 -4.88 12.19
N THR A 276 1.85 -4.74 12.24
CA THR A 276 1.11 -3.85 13.13
C THR A 276 -0.17 -4.55 13.60
N GLN A 277 -0.95 -3.86 14.43
CA GLN A 277 -2.24 -4.30 14.93
C GLN A 277 -3.31 -3.25 14.62
N TYR A 278 -4.56 -3.67 14.65
CA TYR A 278 -5.71 -2.80 14.40
C TYR A 278 -6.64 -2.81 15.59
N HIS A 279 -7.18 -1.64 15.90
CA HIS A 279 -7.96 -1.43 17.11
C HIS A 279 -9.34 -0.92 16.75
N ALA A 280 -10.38 -1.52 17.32
CA ALA A 280 -11.73 -1.01 17.14
C ALA A 280 -11.83 0.36 17.81
N LEU A 281 -12.27 1.37 17.07
CA LEU A 281 -12.49 2.70 17.64
C LEU A 281 -13.89 2.72 18.26
N GLU A 282 -13.96 3.06 19.55
CA GLU A 282 -15.24 3.35 20.18
C GLU A 282 -15.89 4.54 19.47
N LYS A 283 -17.18 4.42 19.16
CA LYS A 283 -17.94 5.54 18.61
C LYS A 283 -18.03 6.60 19.69
N SER A 284 -17.19 7.62 19.62
CA SER A 284 -17.48 8.88 20.29
C SER A 284 -18.73 9.45 19.62
N ASP A 285 -19.85 9.54 20.34
CA ASP A 285 -21.09 10.21 19.91
C ASP A 285 -20.93 11.73 19.68
N VAL A 286 -19.69 12.22 19.56
CA VAL A 286 -19.40 13.59 19.18
C VAL A 286 -19.53 13.69 17.68
N ALA A 287 -20.74 14.04 17.24
CA ALA A 287 -20.97 14.53 15.90
C ALA A 287 -20.05 15.73 15.65
N LEU A 288 -18.93 15.48 14.96
CA LEU A 288 -18.09 16.55 14.43
C LEU A 288 -18.89 17.20 13.30
N ASN A 289 -19.64 18.25 13.65
CA ASN A 289 -20.27 19.21 12.74
C ASN A 289 -19.19 20.01 11.98
N ILE A 290 -18.34 19.32 11.22
CA ILE A 290 -17.43 19.97 10.29
C ILE A 290 -18.21 20.18 9.00
N LYS A 291 -18.62 21.43 8.78
CA LYS A 291 -19.09 21.87 7.47
C LYS A 291 -17.87 21.99 6.56
N TRP A 292 -17.88 21.20 5.48
CA TRP A 292 -16.99 21.37 4.33
C TRP A 292 -17.50 22.51 3.45
#